data_AF-X1J4A2-F1
#
_entry.id   AF-X1J4A2-F1
#
_cell.length_a   1.000
_cell.length_b   1.000
_cell.length_c   1.000
_cell.angle_alpha   90.00
_cell.angle_beta   90.00
_cell.angle_gamma   90.00
#
_symmetry.space_group_name_H-M   'P 1'
#
loop_
_entity.id
_entity.type
_entity.pdbx_description
1 polymer ?
#
loop_
_entity_poly.entity_id
_entity_poly.type
_entity_poly.pdbx_seq_one_letter_code
_entity_poly.pdbx_strand_id
1 'polypeptide(L)'
;GLWTDTVDATPLGLPDAPIGLVVMDELNIVKISWLPPPNRGGADIEEYIVYRGTSADSMEPLSNGTFSTFIFFDLDVKIGTNYHYAVSAVTKAGEGPRSETVEATPYGPPGSPTNLVATLTTDGISLSWEPPEDDGALAISGYAIKRGLSLDSLRKIVDLGDVTSFVDDSVVMGQTYHYALAAINEAGTGPYTEPVSKRTKVPNTVPSRALHLTVSLDGTTVTLEWAAPINDGGSPVTGYVVYRGDTADSLEIVANL
;
A
#
# COMPACT_ATOMS: atom_id res chain seq x y z
N GLY A 1 32.16 80.12 -0.70
CA GLY A 1 30.96 79.56 -1.31
C GLY A 1 30.64 78.28 -0.60
N LEU A 2 29.41 78.14 -0.10
CA LEU A 2 28.91 76.89 0.47
C LEU A 2 28.56 75.98 -0.71
N TRP A 3 29.25 74.86 -0.84
CA TRP A 3 28.83 73.77 -1.73
C TRP A 3 27.87 72.90 -0.93
N THR A 4 26.58 73.02 -1.17
CA THR A 4 25.62 72.01 -0.71
C THR A 4 25.66 70.88 -1.73
N ASP A 5 26.38 69.82 -1.38
CA ASP A 5 26.34 68.55 -2.09
C ASP A 5 24.93 67.97 -1.87
N THR A 6 24.05 68.22 -2.83
CA THR A 6 22.70 67.68 -2.82
C THR A 6 22.79 66.35 -3.54
N VAL A 7 22.97 65.29 -2.76
CA VAL A 7 22.77 63.93 -3.26
C VAL A 7 21.28 63.80 -3.55
N ASP A 8 20.91 63.90 -4.83
CA ASP A 8 19.58 63.54 -5.30
C ASP A 8 19.37 62.04 -5.05
N ALA A 9 18.82 61.71 -3.89
CA ALA A 9 18.34 60.36 -3.62
C ALA A 9 17.12 60.13 -4.52
N THR A 10 17.27 59.25 -5.53
CA THR A 10 16.13 58.79 -6.31
C THR A 10 15.11 58.16 -5.35
N PRO A 11 13.84 58.60 -5.36
CA PRO A 11 12.81 58.01 -4.50
C PRO A 11 12.71 56.50 -4.78
N LEU A 12 12.70 55.70 -3.71
CA LEU A 12 12.54 54.27 -3.81
C LEU A 12 11.08 53.94 -4.10
N GLY A 13 10.84 53.14 -5.13
CA GLY A 13 9.54 52.57 -5.44
C GLY A 13 9.43 51.15 -4.89
N LEU A 14 8.20 50.61 -4.89
CA LEU A 14 7.99 49.18 -4.69
C LEU A 14 8.53 48.38 -5.89
N PRO A 15 8.99 47.13 -5.69
CA PRO A 15 9.29 46.25 -6.81
C PRO A 15 8.02 45.89 -7.59
N ASP A 16 8.16 45.47 -8.84
CA ASP A 16 7.08 44.82 -9.60
C ASP A 16 6.77 43.43 -9.02
N ALA A 17 5.74 42.77 -9.55
CA ALA A 17 5.47 41.37 -9.25
C ALA A 17 6.56 40.46 -9.84
N PRO A 18 6.94 39.37 -9.13
CA PRO A 18 7.67 38.25 -9.73
C PRO A 18 6.95 37.70 -10.97
N ILE A 19 7.72 37.21 -11.93
CA ILE A 19 7.21 36.68 -13.20
C ILE A 19 7.54 35.19 -13.36
N GLY A 20 6.93 34.52 -14.34
CA GLY A 20 7.27 33.14 -14.68
C GLY A 20 7.03 32.15 -13.53
N LEU A 21 5.99 32.38 -12.73
CA LEU A 21 5.59 31.47 -11.67
C LEU A 21 5.19 30.11 -12.27
N VAL A 22 5.81 29.04 -11.79
CA VAL A 22 5.55 27.66 -12.19
C VAL A 22 5.37 26.84 -10.92
N VAL A 23 4.33 26.01 -10.91
CA VAL A 23 4.11 24.97 -9.90
C VAL A 23 4.28 23.60 -10.53
N MET A 24 4.89 22.70 -9.76
CA MET A 24 5.03 21.30 -10.11
C MET A 24 4.51 20.48 -8.94
N ASP A 25 3.53 19.62 -9.24
CA ASP A 25 3.11 18.58 -8.31
C ASP A 25 4.24 17.54 -8.23
N GLU A 26 4.79 17.36 -7.03
CA GLU A 26 5.81 16.36 -6.72
C GLU A 26 5.25 15.40 -5.65
N LEU A 27 5.93 14.28 -5.40
CA LEU A 27 5.44 13.24 -4.49
C LEU A 27 5.21 13.81 -3.07
N ASN A 28 3.94 13.98 -2.69
CA ASN A 28 3.48 14.54 -1.41
C ASN A 28 3.85 16.03 -1.16
N ILE A 29 4.32 16.77 -2.16
CA ILE A 29 4.80 18.14 -2.00
C ILE A 29 4.43 18.99 -3.23
N VAL A 30 4.39 20.31 -3.08
CA VAL A 30 4.30 21.23 -4.23
C VAL A 30 5.58 22.02 -4.35
N LYS A 31 6.21 21.96 -5.52
CA LYS A 31 7.37 22.79 -5.84
C LYS A 31 6.93 24.03 -6.59
N ILE A 32 7.32 25.19 -6.10
CA ILE A 32 7.00 26.50 -6.68
C ILE A 32 8.31 27.15 -7.13
N SER A 33 8.34 27.71 -8.33
CA SER A 33 9.50 28.47 -8.83
C SER A 33 9.08 29.71 -9.60
N TRP A 34 9.87 30.78 -9.53
CA TRP A 34 9.58 32.05 -10.20
C TRP A 34 10.85 32.72 -10.72
N LEU A 35 10.71 33.85 -11.41
CA LEU A 35 11.78 34.73 -11.81
C LEU A 35 11.66 36.07 -11.07
N PRO A 36 12.78 36.80 -10.87
CA PRO A 36 12.75 38.09 -10.19
C PRO A 36 11.89 39.11 -10.95
N PRO A 37 11.36 40.15 -10.27
CA PRO A 37 10.60 41.19 -10.93
C PRO A 37 11.45 41.99 -11.93
N PRO A 38 10.89 42.40 -13.08
CA PRO A 38 11.60 43.20 -14.09
C PRO A 38 12.15 44.52 -13.53
N ASN A 39 11.39 45.17 -12.65
CA ASN A 39 11.81 46.36 -11.91
C ASN A 39 11.82 46.08 -10.40
N ARG A 40 12.90 46.49 -9.73
CA ARG A 40 13.08 46.31 -8.28
C ARG A 40 12.81 47.59 -7.48
N GLY A 41 12.23 48.62 -8.10
CA GLY A 41 11.92 49.88 -7.41
C GLY A 41 13.14 50.67 -6.94
N GLY A 42 14.33 50.40 -7.49
CA GLY A 42 15.58 51.07 -7.12
C GLY A 42 16.26 50.53 -5.85
N ALA A 43 15.84 49.35 -5.36
CA ALA A 43 16.47 48.64 -4.24
C ALA A 43 16.74 47.18 -4.58
N ASP A 44 17.58 46.52 -3.80
CA ASP A 44 17.73 45.06 -3.88
C ASP A 44 16.52 44.35 -3.29
N ILE A 45 16.18 43.19 -3.84
CA ILE A 45 15.16 42.31 -3.27
C ILE A 45 15.72 41.69 -1.99
N GLU A 46 15.05 41.94 -0.88
CA GLU A 46 15.39 41.42 0.44
C GLU A 46 14.77 40.03 0.66
N GLU A 47 13.53 39.83 0.16
CA GLU A 47 12.83 38.55 0.23
C GLU A 47 11.72 38.39 -0.81
N TYR A 48 11.23 37.17 -0.92
CA TYR A 48 9.95 36.85 -1.56
C TYR A 48 8.98 36.31 -0.52
N ILE A 49 7.70 36.62 -0.68
CA ILE A 49 6.61 36.05 0.12
C ILE A 49 5.79 35.13 -0.79
N VAL A 50 5.62 33.88 -0.36
CA VAL A 50 4.76 32.91 -1.05
C VAL A 50 3.41 32.86 -0.35
N TYR A 51 2.34 33.05 -1.12
CA TYR A 51 0.96 32.99 -0.66
C TYR A 51 0.33 31.66 -1.05
N ARG A 52 -0.51 31.11 -0.19
CA ARG A 52 -1.28 29.88 -0.42
C ARG A 52 -2.71 30.03 0.07
N GLY A 53 -3.68 29.49 -0.68
CA GLY A 53 -5.06 29.35 -0.25
C GLY A 53 -5.79 28.25 -1.03
N THR A 54 -6.94 27.80 -0.55
CA THR A 54 -7.85 26.91 -1.31
C THR A 54 -8.84 27.69 -2.19
N SER A 55 -8.64 29.01 -2.28
CA SER A 55 -9.27 29.90 -3.26
C SER A 55 -8.31 31.04 -3.55
N ALA A 56 -8.35 31.59 -4.77
CA ALA A 56 -7.51 32.72 -5.16
C ALA A 56 -7.75 33.97 -4.28
N ASP A 57 -8.97 34.16 -3.78
CA ASP A 57 -9.35 35.35 -2.99
C ASP A 57 -8.93 35.26 -1.52
N SER A 58 -8.58 34.07 -1.03
CA SER A 58 -8.29 33.81 0.39
C SER A 58 -6.86 33.29 0.63
N MET A 59 -5.90 33.71 -0.20
CA MET A 59 -4.50 33.30 -0.04
C MET A 59 -3.80 34.09 1.07
N GLU A 60 -3.19 33.36 2.00
CA GLU A 60 -2.44 33.88 3.15
C GLU A 60 -0.94 33.59 2.97
N PRO A 61 -0.04 34.41 3.55
CA PRO A 61 1.40 34.17 3.45
C PRO A 61 1.78 32.88 4.18
N LEU A 62 2.60 32.05 3.55
CA LEU A 62 3.21 30.89 4.21
C LEU A 62 4.23 31.37 5.26
N SER A 63 4.11 30.84 6.47
CA SER A 63 4.67 31.40 7.70
C SER A 63 6.20 31.36 7.84
N ASN A 64 6.93 30.80 6.88
CA ASN A 64 8.39 30.63 6.94
C ASN A 64 9.13 31.42 5.85
N GLY A 65 9.49 32.66 6.19
CA GLY A 65 10.84 33.24 6.03
C GLY A 65 11.43 33.36 4.62
N THR A 66 11.52 34.60 4.14
CA THR A 66 12.70 35.16 3.47
C THR A 66 13.45 34.21 2.53
N PHE A 67 12.91 33.99 1.33
CA PHE A 67 13.57 33.15 0.33
C PHE A 67 14.61 33.96 -0.46
N SER A 68 15.90 33.63 -0.33
CA SER A 68 16.95 34.17 -1.22
C SER A 68 17.05 33.41 -2.55
N THR A 69 16.15 32.44 -2.76
CA THR A 69 16.13 31.51 -3.88
C THR A 69 14.83 31.62 -4.65
N PHE A 70 14.90 31.35 -5.96
CA PHE A 70 13.77 31.38 -6.89
C PHE A 70 12.89 30.12 -6.85
N ILE A 71 13.01 29.31 -5.80
CA ILE A 71 12.34 28.02 -5.64
C ILE A 71 11.91 27.88 -4.18
N PHE A 72 10.71 27.37 -3.96
CA PHE A 72 10.14 27.02 -2.67
C PHE A 72 9.47 25.62 -2.75
N PHE A 73 9.55 24.86 -1.66
CA PHE A 73 8.88 23.58 -1.52
C PHE A 73 7.83 23.69 -0.42
N ASP A 74 6.56 23.61 -0.81
CA ASP A 74 5.46 23.49 0.13
C ASP A 74 5.33 22.04 0.59
N LEU A 75 5.78 21.80 1.82
CA LEU A 75 5.76 20.48 2.46
C LEU A 75 4.50 20.28 3.32
N ASP A 76 3.69 21.32 3.52
CA ASP A 76 2.51 21.33 4.38
C ASP A 76 1.22 21.29 3.54
N VAL A 77 1.22 20.43 2.52
CA VAL A 77 0.08 20.26 1.62
C VAL A 77 -0.69 18.99 1.95
N LYS A 78 -2.01 19.04 1.73
CA LYS A 78 -2.87 17.86 1.77
C LYS A 78 -3.08 17.32 0.36
N ILE A 79 -2.76 16.06 0.15
CA ILE A 79 -2.99 15.34 -1.12
C ILE A 79 -4.45 15.51 -1.57
N GLY A 80 -4.65 15.73 -2.86
CA GLY A 80 -5.96 15.92 -3.49
C GLY A 80 -6.62 17.28 -3.21
N THR A 81 -6.00 18.14 -2.42
CA THR A 81 -6.52 19.51 -2.19
C THR A 81 -5.98 20.43 -3.28
N ASN A 82 -6.87 21.08 -4.03
CA ASN A 82 -6.48 22.10 -4.98
C ASN A 82 -6.06 23.38 -4.22
N TYR A 83 -4.84 23.83 -4.46
CA TYR A 83 -4.26 25.02 -3.85
C TYR A 83 -3.96 26.06 -4.92
N HIS A 84 -4.15 27.33 -4.57
CA HIS A 84 -3.74 28.50 -5.32
C HIS A 84 -2.48 29.09 -4.70
N TYR A 85 -1.50 29.44 -5.56
CA TYR A 85 -0.24 30.06 -5.17
C TYR A 85 0.00 31.37 -5.90
N ALA A 86 0.60 32.33 -5.20
CA ALA A 86 1.13 33.56 -5.76
C ALA A 86 2.41 33.98 -5.01
N VAL A 87 3.26 34.79 -5.62
CA VAL A 87 4.51 35.26 -5.01
C VAL A 87 4.61 36.78 -5.13
N SER A 88 5.05 37.47 -4.08
CA SER A 88 5.44 38.89 -4.13
C SER A 88 6.92 39.06 -3.77
N ALA A 89 7.51 40.20 -4.15
CA ALA A 89 8.88 40.57 -3.81
C ALA A 89 8.87 41.72 -2.79
N VAL A 90 9.83 41.70 -1.86
CA VAL A 90 10.00 42.73 -0.84
C VAL A 90 11.34 43.41 -1.02
N THR A 91 11.36 44.73 -0.89
CA THR A 91 12.58 45.55 -0.82
C THR A 91 12.50 46.44 0.42
N LYS A 92 13.53 47.23 0.70
CA LYS A 92 13.47 48.28 1.74
C LYS A 92 12.32 49.28 1.59
N ALA A 93 11.73 49.41 0.40
CA ALA A 93 10.56 50.27 0.17
C ALA A 93 9.23 49.61 0.61
N GLY A 94 9.23 48.29 0.78
CA GLY A 94 8.06 47.48 1.12
C GLY A 94 7.85 46.32 0.13
N GLU A 95 6.72 45.64 0.33
CA GLU A 95 6.23 44.56 -0.51
C GLU A 95 5.59 45.11 -1.80
N GLY A 96 5.99 44.56 -2.95
CA GLY A 96 5.35 44.80 -4.24
C GLY A 96 4.06 44.01 -4.43
N PRO A 97 3.42 44.10 -5.61
CA PRO A 97 2.23 43.33 -5.92
C PRO A 97 2.53 41.82 -6.02
N ARG A 98 1.48 41.01 -5.81
CA ARG A 98 1.51 39.55 -6.06
C ARG A 98 1.60 39.27 -7.57
N SER A 99 2.26 38.17 -7.92
CA SER A 99 2.23 37.58 -9.26
C SER A 99 0.82 37.14 -9.66
N GLU A 100 0.68 36.71 -10.91
CA GLU A 100 -0.45 35.89 -11.33
C GLU A 100 -0.59 34.64 -10.44
N THR A 101 -1.82 34.19 -10.27
CA THR A 101 -2.16 33.01 -9.48
C THR A 101 -1.99 31.75 -10.33
N VAL A 102 -1.40 30.71 -9.76
CA VAL A 102 -1.32 29.36 -10.36
C VAL A 102 -1.90 28.32 -9.41
N GLU A 103 -2.35 27.19 -9.95
CA GLU A 103 -2.98 26.11 -9.20
C GLU A 103 -2.13 24.84 -9.19
N ALA A 104 -2.09 24.15 -8.06
CA ALA A 104 -1.46 22.84 -7.90
C ALA A 104 -2.38 21.91 -7.10
N THR A 105 -2.39 20.63 -7.45
CA THR A 105 -3.16 19.60 -6.72
C THR A 105 -2.22 18.45 -6.42
N PRO A 106 -1.53 18.48 -5.26
CA PRO A 106 -0.52 17.50 -4.93
C PRO A 106 -1.13 16.11 -4.88
N TYR A 107 -0.36 15.15 -5.38
CA TYR A 107 -0.72 13.74 -5.45
C TYR A 107 0.27 12.88 -4.66
N GLY A 108 -0.12 11.65 -4.37
CA GLY A 108 0.72 10.67 -3.68
C GLY A 108 0.33 9.23 -4.00
N PRO A 109 1.04 8.25 -3.45
CA PRO A 109 0.65 6.85 -3.55
C PRO A 109 -0.71 6.63 -2.87
N PRO A 110 -1.47 5.59 -3.24
CA PRO A 110 -2.77 5.33 -2.62
C PRO A 110 -2.62 4.99 -1.13
N GLY A 111 -3.71 5.08 -0.38
CA GLY A 111 -3.81 4.52 0.95
C GLY A 111 -3.72 2.99 0.98
N SER A 112 -3.75 2.42 2.18
CA SER A 112 -3.81 0.97 2.35
C SER A 112 -5.20 0.45 1.92
N PRO A 113 -5.28 -0.63 1.12
CA PRO A 113 -6.53 -1.34 0.90
C PRO A 113 -7.22 -1.74 2.21
N THR A 114 -8.52 -1.96 2.17
CA THR A 114 -9.33 -2.33 3.34
C THR A 114 -9.93 -3.72 3.16
N ASN A 115 -10.47 -4.28 4.24
CA ASN A 115 -11.24 -5.54 4.21
C ASN A 115 -10.52 -6.72 3.51
N LEU A 116 -9.20 -6.83 3.70
CA LEU A 116 -8.45 -8.01 3.25
C LEU A 116 -8.94 -9.27 3.98
N VAL A 117 -9.40 -10.25 3.23
CA VAL A 117 -9.88 -11.54 3.73
C VAL A 117 -9.18 -12.68 3.01
N ALA A 118 -8.74 -13.69 3.78
CA ALA A 118 -8.19 -14.94 3.25
C ALA A 118 -9.13 -16.14 3.53
N THR A 119 -9.56 -16.82 2.47
CA THR A 119 -10.43 -18.00 2.51
C THR A 119 -9.77 -19.21 1.86
N LEU A 120 -10.15 -20.42 2.28
CA LEU A 120 -9.65 -21.64 1.66
C LEU A 120 -10.45 -21.94 0.40
N THR A 121 -9.75 -22.32 -0.66
CA THR A 121 -10.36 -22.96 -1.84
C THR A 121 -10.11 -24.47 -1.78
N THR A 122 -10.44 -25.20 -2.86
CA THR A 122 -10.13 -26.64 -2.96
C THR A 122 -8.61 -26.87 -2.89
N ASP A 123 -7.84 -26.08 -3.65
CA ASP A 123 -6.42 -26.32 -3.88
C ASP A 123 -5.51 -25.14 -3.44
N GLY A 124 -6.07 -24.09 -2.85
CA GLY A 124 -5.29 -22.90 -2.48
C GLY A 124 -5.94 -21.96 -1.47
N ILE A 125 -5.52 -20.70 -1.51
CA ILE A 125 -6.07 -19.62 -0.68
C ILE A 125 -6.59 -18.51 -1.60
N SER A 126 -7.85 -18.13 -1.45
CA SER A 126 -8.44 -16.97 -2.12
C SER A 126 -8.32 -15.75 -1.22
N LEU A 127 -7.83 -14.66 -1.78
CA LEU A 127 -7.78 -13.33 -1.20
C LEU A 127 -8.84 -12.45 -1.86
N SER A 128 -9.51 -11.63 -1.05
CA SER A 128 -10.39 -10.57 -1.50
C SER A 128 -10.18 -9.33 -0.64
N TRP A 129 -10.34 -8.15 -1.21
CA TRP A 129 -10.16 -6.87 -0.51
C TRP A 129 -11.07 -5.80 -1.11
N GLU A 130 -11.13 -4.66 -0.44
CA GLU A 130 -11.73 -3.44 -0.96
C GLU A 130 -10.61 -2.42 -1.29
N PRO A 131 -10.81 -1.55 -2.30
CA PRO A 131 -9.89 -0.45 -2.58
C PRO A 131 -9.67 0.45 -1.36
N PRO A 132 -8.53 1.16 -1.25
CA PRO A 132 -8.34 2.19 -0.24
C PRO A 132 -9.40 3.30 -0.37
N GLU A 133 -9.72 3.94 0.75
CA GLU A 133 -10.61 5.11 0.78
C GLU A 133 -9.98 6.34 0.11
N ASP A 134 -8.65 6.42 0.12
CA ASP A 134 -7.85 7.47 -0.50
C ASP A 134 -6.99 6.87 -1.62
N ASP A 135 -7.19 7.33 -2.85
CA ASP A 135 -6.43 6.89 -4.03
C ASP A 135 -5.14 7.71 -4.24
N GLY A 136 -4.86 8.68 -3.38
CA GLY A 136 -3.70 9.56 -3.51
C GLY A 136 -3.87 10.61 -4.61
N ALA A 137 -5.11 10.94 -4.97
CA ALA A 137 -5.49 11.85 -6.06
C ALA A 137 -5.08 11.37 -7.47
N LEU A 138 -4.80 10.07 -7.62
CA LEU A 138 -4.51 9.42 -8.89
C LEU A 138 -5.22 8.06 -8.93
N ALA A 139 -5.75 7.70 -10.09
CA ALA A 139 -6.47 6.45 -10.26
C ALA A 139 -5.60 5.24 -9.88
N ILE A 140 -6.20 4.29 -9.16
CA ILE A 140 -5.56 3.01 -8.85
C ILE A 140 -5.30 2.26 -10.17
N SER A 141 -4.05 1.85 -10.35
CA SER A 141 -3.59 1.06 -11.50
C SER A 141 -3.42 -0.43 -11.18
N GLY A 142 -3.35 -0.79 -9.89
CA GLY A 142 -3.22 -2.18 -9.49
C GLY A 142 -2.90 -2.41 -8.02
N TYR A 143 -2.48 -3.63 -7.71
CA TYR A 143 -2.21 -4.09 -6.33
C TYR A 143 -0.97 -4.99 -6.24
N ALA A 144 -0.12 -4.78 -5.23
CA ALA A 144 1.02 -5.64 -4.93
C ALA A 144 0.69 -6.56 -3.74
N ILE A 145 0.87 -7.86 -3.88
CA ILE A 145 0.65 -8.83 -2.81
C ILE A 145 1.97 -9.37 -2.27
N LYS A 146 2.12 -9.36 -0.94
CA LYS A 146 3.18 -10.04 -0.20
C LYS A 146 2.66 -11.30 0.47
N ARG A 147 3.52 -12.32 0.56
CA ARG A 147 3.26 -13.58 1.27
C ARG A 147 4.50 -14.05 2.04
N GLY A 148 4.28 -14.72 3.17
CA GLY A 148 5.33 -15.34 3.99
C GLY A 148 4.78 -16.50 4.84
N LEU A 149 5.68 -17.31 5.39
CA LEU A 149 5.34 -18.37 6.38
C LEU A 149 5.35 -17.83 7.83
N SER A 150 5.76 -16.58 7.99
CA SER A 150 5.73 -15.77 9.20
C SER A 150 5.55 -14.30 8.82
N LEU A 151 5.19 -13.44 9.76
CA LEU A 151 5.06 -12.00 9.51
C LEU A 151 6.38 -11.36 9.03
N ASP A 152 7.52 -11.82 9.54
CA ASP A 152 8.85 -11.31 9.17
C ASP A 152 9.35 -11.81 7.82
N SER A 153 8.69 -12.82 7.23
CA SER A 153 9.08 -13.41 5.94
C SER A 153 8.21 -12.96 4.77
N LEU A 154 7.37 -11.94 4.94
CA LEU A 154 6.55 -11.36 3.88
C LEU A 154 7.42 -10.84 2.72
N ARG A 155 7.29 -11.45 1.55
CA ARG A 155 7.94 -11.05 0.29
C ARG A 155 6.91 -10.87 -0.80
N LYS A 156 7.16 -9.93 -1.72
CA LYS A 156 6.26 -9.68 -2.84
C LYS A 156 6.19 -10.93 -3.71
N ILE A 157 4.98 -11.37 -4.03
CA ILE A 157 4.74 -12.56 -4.87
C ILE A 157 4.11 -12.19 -6.21
N VAL A 158 3.32 -11.11 -6.30
CA VAL A 158 2.65 -10.70 -7.54
C VAL A 158 2.31 -9.21 -7.51
N ASP A 159 2.33 -8.58 -8.68
CA ASP A 159 1.65 -7.32 -8.98
C ASP A 159 0.45 -7.63 -9.88
N LEU A 160 -0.70 -7.09 -9.55
CA LEU A 160 -1.97 -7.28 -10.24
C LEU A 160 -2.40 -5.95 -10.87
N GLY A 161 -3.27 -6.01 -11.89
CA GLY A 161 -4.00 -4.84 -12.36
C GLY A 161 -5.08 -4.40 -11.36
N ASP A 162 -5.98 -3.51 -11.79
CA ASP A 162 -7.10 -3.04 -10.98
C ASP A 162 -8.16 -4.15 -10.79
N VAL A 163 -7.92 -5.01 -9.79
CA VAL A 163 -8.77 -6.13 -9.38
C VAL A 163 -8.87 -6.16 -7.86
N THR A 164 -9.92 -6.79 -7.33
CA THR A 164 -10.17 -6.88 -5.88
C THR A 164 -10.12 -8.31 -5.33
N SER A 165 -9.58 -9.24 -6.12
CA SER A 165 -9.41 -10.63 -5.70
C SER A 165 -8.19 -11.30 -6.36
N PHE A 166 -7.66 -12.31 -5.69
CA PHE A 166 -6.54 -13.12 -6.16
C PHE A 166 -6.62 -14.52 -5.56
N VAL A 167 -6.31 -15.55 -6.34
CA VAL A 167 -6.18 -16.93 -5.83
C VAL A 167 -4.72 -17.33 -5.85
N ASP A 168 -4.18 -17.65 -4.68
CA ASP A 168 -2.86 -18.24 -4.53
C ASP A 168 -2.99 -19.78 -4.51
N ASP A 169 -2.74 -20.39 -5.66
CA ASP A 169 -2.71 -21.83 -5.89
C ASP A 169 -1.31 -22.44 -5.71
N SER A 170 -0.30 -21.62 -5.40
CA SER A 170 1.09 -22.05 -5.21
C SER A 170 1.41 -22.45 -3.77
N VAL A 171 0.38 -22.53 -2.90
CA VAL A 171 0.50 -22.83 -1.48
C VAL A 171 0.64 -24.32 -1.22
N VAL A 172 1.40 -24.66 -0.18
CA VAL A 172 1.58 -26.04 0.27
C VAL A 172 0.55 -26.36 1.35
N MET A 173 -0.05 -27.55 1.26
CA MET A 173 -1.02 -28.06 2.21
C MET A 173 -0.42 -28.24 3.62
N GLY A 174 -1.21 -28.00 4.65
CA GLY A 174 -0.83 -28.06 6.07
C GLY A 174 -0.04 -26.87 6.62
N GLN A 175 0.30 -25.89 5.78
CA GLN A 175 1.09 -24.70 6.16
C GLN A 175 0.23 -23.47 6.46
N THR A 176 0.74 -22.60 7.33
CA THR A 176 0.15 -21.28 7.60
C THR A 176 0.87 -20.23 6.76
N TYR A 177 0.08 -19.48 5.99
CA TYR A 177 0.57 -18.36 5.19
C TYR A 177 0.03 -17.04 5.75
N HIS A 178 0.86 -16.01 5.67
CA HIS A 178 0.52 -14.64 5.98
C HIS A 178 0.53 -13.82 4.69
N TYR A 179 -0.47 -12.95 4.51
CA TYR A 179 -0.63 -12.11 3.33
C TYR A 179 -0.84 -10.66 3.73
N ALA A 180 -0.22 -9.75 3.00
CA ALA A 180 -0.51 -8.33 3.05
C ALA A 180 -0.51 -7.79 1.62
N LEU A 181 -1.31 -6.78 1.32
CA LEU A 181 -1.29 -6.16 -0.01
C LEU A 181 -1.28 -4.63 0.05
N ALA A 182 -0.87 -3.98 -1.03
CA ALA A 182 -0.86 -2.54 -1.17
C ALA A 182 -1.47 -2.15 -2.51
N ALA A 183 -2.15 -1.01 -2.58
CA ALA A 183 -2.61 -0.43 -3.84
C ALA A 183 -1.46 0.31 -4.55
N ILE A 184 -1.56 0.45 -5.87
CA ILE A 184 -0.56 1.05 -6.75
C ILE A 184 -1.25 2.07 -7.65
N ASN A 185 -0.72 3.29 -7.74
CA ASN A 185 -1.06 4.27 -8.78
C ASN A 185 0.23 4.77 -9.46
N GLU A 186 0.13 5.78 -10.32
CA GLU A 186 1.29 6.35 -11.02
C GLU A 186 2.35 6.96 -10.08
N ALA A 187 1.96 7.41 -8.89
CA ALA A 187 2.88 7.91 -7.86
C ALA A 187 3.60 6.77 -7.11
N GLY A 188 3.14 5.53 -7.25
CA GLY A 188 3.80 4.33 -6.76
C GLY A 188 2.92 3.44 -5.88
N THR A 189 3.58 2.61 -5.07
CA THR A 189 2.91 1.67 -4.16
C THR A 189 2.63 2.32 -2.80
N GLY A 190 1.38 2.23 -2.36
CA GLY A 190 0.94 2.66 -1.04
C GLY A 190 1.45 1.78 0.11
N PRO A 191 1.02 2.08 1.35
CA PRO A 191 1.29 1.20 2.49
C PRO A 191 0.58 -0.15 2.33
N TYR A 192 1.19 -1.19 2.89
CA TYR A 192 0.58 -2.52 2.92
C TYR A 192 -0.47 -2.60 4.04
N THR A 193 -1.50 -3.42 3.82
CA THR A 193 -2.47 -3.78 4.85
C THR A 193 -1.81 -4.43 6.06
N GLU A 194 -2.53 -4.43 7.19
CA GLU A 194 -2.24 -5.38 8.25
C GLU A 194 -2.30 -6.82 7.70
N PRO A 195 -1.33 -7.70 8.04
CA PRO A 195 -1.31 -9.03 7.45
C PRO A 195 -2.45 -9.92 7.96
N VAL A 196 -3.10 -10.65 7.05
CA VAL A 196 -4.03 -11.73 7.39
C VAL A 196 -3.36 -13.08 7.29
N SER A 197 -3.82 -14.04 8.08
CA SER A 197 -3.22 -15.38 8.13
C SER A 197 -4.24 -16.45 7.76
N LYS A 198 -3.80 -17.45 7.00
CA LYS A 198 -4.63 -18.62 6.69
C LYS A 198 -3.80 -19.89 6.64
N ARG A 199 -4.30 -20.92 7.33
CA ARG A 199 -3.71 -22.26 7.28
C ARG A 199 -4.41 -23.11 6.22
N THR A 200 -3.64 -23.66 5.30
CA THR A 200 -4.13 -24.61 4.29
C THR A 200 -4.60 -25.91 4.94
N LYS A 201 -5.48 -26.64 4.25
CA LYS A 201 -5.95 -27.94 4.73
C LYS A 201 -4.76 -28.90 4.88
N VAL A 202 -4.77 -29.74 5.89
CA VAL A 202 -3.83 -30.87 5.97
C VAL A 202 -4.37 -31.96 5.04
N PRO A 203 -3.56 -32.53 4.12
CA PRO A 203 -4.03 -33.63 3.29
C PRO A 203 -4.43 -34.81 4.17
N ASN A 204 -5.49 -35.51 3.78
CA ASN A 204 -5.80 -36.78 4.41
C ASN A 204 -4.66 -37.77 4.17
N THR A 205 -4.26 -38.50 5.21
CA THR A 205 -3.34 -39.62 5.11
C THR A 205 -4.11 -40.93 5.11
N VAL A 206 -3.41 -42.05 4.88
CA VAL A 206 -4.01 -43.36 5.10
C VAL A 206 -4.32 -43.56 6.59
N PRO A 207 -5.44 -44.20 6.95
CA PRO A 207 -5.69 -44.65 8.31
C PRO A 207 -4.54 -45.54 8.80
N SER A 208 -4.25 -45.47 10.10
CA SER A 208 -3.39 -46.45 10.77
C SER A 208 -4.01 -47.85 10.77
N ARG A 209 -3.25 -48.87 11.17
CA ARG A 209 -3.78 -50.25 11.26
C ARG A 209 -4.93 -50.33 12.27
N ALA A 210 -5.91 -51.19 12.00
CA ALA A 210 -6.92 -51.58 12.99
C ALA A 210 -6.25 -52.20 14.23
N LEU A 211 -6.87 -52.01 15.40
CA LEU A 211 -6.34 -52.47 16.68
C LEU A 211 -7.06 -53.71 17.18
N HIS A 212 -6.41 -54.42 18.11
CA HIS A 212 -7.03 -55.50 18.89
C HIS A 212 -7.73 -56.56 18.04
N LEU A 213 -7.11 -57.03 16.95
CA LEU A 213 -7.65 -58.12 16.16
C LEU A 213 -7.72 -59.39 17.03
N THR A 214 -8.92 -59.82 17.39
CA THR A 214 -9.20 -61.07 18.09
C THR A 214 -9.91 -62.04 17.15
N VAL A 215 -9.71 -63.33 17.42
CA VAL A 215 -10.29 -64.43 16.65
C VAL A 215 -11.02 -65.35 17.62
N SER A 216 -12.28 -65.65 17.34
CA SER A 216 -13.04 -66.69 18.05
C SER A 216 -13.55 -67.75 17.07
N LEU A 217 -13.65 -68.99 17.55
CA LEU A 217 -14.03 -70.15 16.77
C LEU A 217 -15.32 -70.74 17.34
N ASP A 218 -16.29 -70.97 16.46
CA ASP A 218 -17.50 -71.73 16.77
C ASP A 218 -17.79 -72.73 15.65
N GLY A 219 -17.36 -73.97 15.87
CA GLY A 219 -17.46 -75.06 14.89
C GLY A 219 -16.70 -74.77 13.60
N THR A 220 -17.42 -74.40 12.54
CA THR A 220 -16.87 -74.06 11.21
C THR A 220 -16.82 -72.55 10.96
N THR A 221 -17.25 -71.74 11.93
CA THR A 221 -17.29 -70.28 11.84
C THR A 221 -16.07 -69.67 12.51
N VAL A 222 -15.42 -68.75 11.80
CA VAL A 222 -14.36 -67.89 12.35
C VAL A 222 -14.92 -66.48 12.48
N THR A 223 -14.96 -65.95 13.70
CA THR A 223 -15.38 -64.58 13.97
C THR A 223 -14.15 -63.72 14.24
N LEU A 224 -14.05 -62.60 13.54
CA LEU A 224 -13.00 -61.61 13.69
C LEU A 224 -13.60 -60.37 14.34
N GLU A 225 -12.97 -59.87 15.40
CA GLU A 225 -13.32 -58.59 16.02
C GLU A 225 -12.07 -57.70 16.06
N TRP A 226 -12.26 -56.41 15.80
CA TRP A 226 -11.18 -55.42 15.87
C TRP A 226 -11.74 -54.08 16.31
N ALA A 227 -10.86 -53.26 16.88
CA ALA A 227 -11.12 -51.85 17.14
C ALA A 227 -10.67 -50.99 15.95
N ALA A 228 -11.34 -49.85 15.76
CA ALA A 228 -10.97 -48.89 14.74
C ALA A 228 -9.52 -48.38 14.95
N PRO A 229 -8.85 -47.95 13.86
CA PRO A 229 -7.54 -47.28 13.96
C PRO A 229 -7.57 -46.09 14.92
N ILE A 230 -6.46 -45.84 15.63
CA ILE A 230 -6.32 -44.64 16.48
C ILE A 230 -6.32 -43.37 15.63
N ASN A 231 -5.64 -43.43 14.47
CA ASN A 231 -5.58 -42.33 13.52
C ASN A 231 -6.29 -42.78 12.24
N ASP A 232 -7.35 -42.07 11.87
CA ASP A 232 -8.14 -42.28 10.65
C ASP A 232 -7.55 -41.56 9.42
N GLY A 233 -6.43 -40.87 9.61
CA GLY A 233 -5.77 -40.11 8.56
C GLY A 233 -6.45 -38.80 8.21
N GLY A 234 -7.31 -38.27 9.09
CA GLY A 234 -7.99 -36.99 8.86
C GLY A 234 -9.31 -37.11 8.12
N SER A 235 -9.79 -38.33 7.86
CA SER A 235 -11.15 -38.58 7.39
C SER A 235 -11.71 -39.89 7.95
N PRO A 236 -13.03 -39.98 8.18
CA PRO A 236 -13.62 -41.18 8.75
C PRO A 236 -13.30 -42.43 7.94
N VAL A 237 -12.94 -43.52 8.65
CA VAL A 237 -12.72 -44.83 8.03
C VAL A 237 -14.02 -45.30 7.37
N THR A 238 -13.98 -45.53 6.06
CA THR A 238 -15.15 -45.91 5.26
C THR A 238 -15.32 -47.43 5.10
N GLY A 239 -14.32 -48.22 5.50
CA GLY A 239 -14.37 -49.67 5.37
C GLY A 239 -13.09 -50.38 5.80
N TYR A 240 -13.12 -51.71 5.79
CA TYR A 240 -12.01 -52.60 6.14
C TYR A 240 -11.80 -53.68 5.08
N VAL A 241 -10.54 -53.95 4.72
CA VAL A 241 -10.17 -55.09 3.87
C VAL A 241 -9.62 -56.19 4.75
N VAL A 242 -10.23 -57.38 4.69
CA VAL A 242 -9.81 -58.54 5.47
C VAL A 242 -8.99 -59.46 4.58
N TYR A 243 -7.80 -59.85 5.06
CA TYR A 243 -6.90 -60.77 4.38
C TYR A 243 -6.78 -62.09 5.14
N ARG A 244 -6.69 -63.21 4.43
CA ARG A 244 -6.49 -64.56 5.01
C ARG A 244 -5.58 -65.39 4.10
N GLY A 245 -4.72 -66.21 4.70
CA GLY A 245 -3.80 -67.11 4.00
C GLY A 245 -3.26 -68.18 4.95
N ASP A 246 -2.64 -69.21 4.40
CA ASP A 246 -2.04 -70.31 5.18
C ASP A 246 -0.69 -69.91 5.80
N THR A 247 -0.07 -68.85 5.26
CA THR A 247 1.15 -68.22 5.74
C THR A 247 1.04 -66.70 5.63
N ALA A 248 1.92 -65.96 6.32
CA ALA A 248 1.94 -64.49 6.24
C ALA A 248 2.22 -63.96 4.81
N ASP A 249 2.91 -64.75 3.99
CA ASP A 249 3.26 -64.40 2.61
C ASP A 249 2.20 -64.83 1.58
N SER A 250 1.13 -65.52 2.00
CA SER A 250 0.05 -66.03 1.13
C SER A 250 -1.31 -65.43 1.46
N LEU A 251 -1.32 -64.24 2.05
CA LEU A 251 -2.55 -63.53 2.40
C LEU A 251 -3.32 -63.06 1.15
N GLU A 252 -4.57 -63.50 1.02
CA GLU A 252 -5.50 -63.08 -0.03
C GLU A 252 -6.68 -62.31 0.58
N ILE A 253 -7.28 -61.40 -0.20
CA ILE A 253 -8.46 -60.64 0.23
C ILE A 253 -9.66 -61.59 0.33
N VAL A 254 -10.29 -61.63 1.50
CA VAL A 254 -11.49 -62.45 1.75
C VAL A 254 -12.74 -61.63 2.02
N ALA A 255 -12.62 -60.35 2.37
CA ALA A 255 -13.76 -59.45 2.53
C ALA A 255 -13.38 -57.97 2.31
N ASN A 256 -14.35 -57.18 1.85
CA ASN A 256 -14.35 -55.72 1.88
C ASN A 256 -15.63 -55.30 2.62
N LEU A 257 -15.46 -54.70 3.79
CA LEU A 257 -16.53 -54.33 4.72
C LEU A 257 -16.68 -52.82 4.79
#